data_AF-A0AAW8KWG2-F1
#
_entry.id   AF-A0AAW8KWG2-F1
#
_cell.length_a   1.000
_cell.length_b   1.000
_cell.length_c   1.000
_cell.angle_alpha   90.00
_cell.angle_beta   90.00
_cell.angle_gamma   90.00
#
_symmetry.space_group_name_H-M   'P 1'
#
loop_
_entity.id
_entity.type
_entity.pdbx_description
1 polymer ?
#
loop_
_entity_poly.entity_id
_entity_poly.type
_entity_poly.pdbx_seq_one_letter_code
_entity_poly.pdbx_strand_id
1 'polypeptide(L)'
;VEWHSVPGEKKAYTGLLKHLFAVLDTAVASSRQFGEFVSLDAPVEPDAQDVAEAMVEEEIFEFYQPDDTLKLADIFAGSQHPDVATIAEQEELIDRSSEFAFAFDLLKDMPRLWRRIFLLIRVDGLNASSVSEILLIPNKEDAVRRWLMQAEAFIAAHLEEAGVSKNGNDWLQGVDWSALSVTRSEAASLWSKEANHEE
;
A
#
# COMPACT_ATOMS: atom_id res chain seq x y z
N VAL A 1 19.29 33.48 23.48
CA VAL A 1 18.68 32.46 22.62
C VAL A 1 19.64 32.23 21.48
N GLU A 2 20.43 31.16 21.56
CA GLU A 2 21.33 30.77 20.46
C GLU A 2 20.47 30.16 19.36
N TRP A 3 20.26 30.91 18.29
CA TRP A 3 19.62 30.38 17.09
C TRP A 3 20.61 29.46 16.40
N HIS A 4 20.40 28.16 16.57
CA HIS A 4 21.16 27.15 15.86
C HIS A 4 20.78 27.28 14.38
N SER A 5 21.78 27.26 13.49
CA SER A 5 21.59 27.27 12.04
C SER A 5 20.46 26.31 11.65
N VAL A 6 19.50 26.82 10.87
CA VAL A 6 18.40 26.03 10.31
C VAL A 6 19.01 24.81 9.64
N PRO A 7 18.73 23.58 10.12
CA PRO A 7 19.22 22.38 9.47
C PRO A 7 18.77 22.42 8.01
N GLY A 8 19.67 22.13 7.07
CA GLY A 8 19.27 21.93 5.68
C GLY A 8 18.11 20.94 5.60
N GLU A 9 17.19 21.16 4.67
CA GLU A 9 15.90 20.46 4.55
C GLU A 9 15.99 18.94 4.75
N LYS A 10 16.98 18.29 4.13
CA LYS A 10 17.24 16.84 4.27
C LYS A 10 17.55 16.43 5.71
N LYS A 11 18.30 17.22 6.46
CA LYS A 11 18.68 16.95 7.85
C LYS A 11 17.50 17.18 8.80
N ALA A 12 16.65 18.16 8.51
CA ALA A 12 15.40 18.36 9.24
C ALA A 12 14.46 17.16 9.04
N TYR A 13 14.31 16.70 7.78
CA TYR A 13 13.48 15.55 7.44
C TYR A 13 13.93 14.25 8.12
N THR A 14 15.22 13.90 8.04
CA THR A 14 15.74 12.69 8.71
C THR A 14 15.63 12.78 10.22
N GLY A 15 15.80 13.98 10.79
CA GLY A 15 15.53 14.25 12.20
C GLY A 15 14.08 13.99 12.57
N LEU A 16 13.13 14.46 11.77
CA LEU A 16 11.70 14.25 11.95
C LEU A 16 11.32 12.78 11.90
N LEU A 17 11.79 12.04 10.88
CA LEU A 17 11.53 10.61 10.74
C LEU A 17 12.01 9.81 11.96
N LYS A 18 13.20 10.14 12.46
CA LYS A 18 13.77 9.51 13.65
C LYS A 18 12.88 9.70 14.88
N HIS A 19 12.39 10.92 15.10
CA HIS A 19 11.51 11.20 16.24
C HIS A 19 10.13 10.58 16.06
N LEU A 20 9.60 10.59 14.84
CA LEU A 20 8.31 9.99 14.50
C LEU A 20 8.29 8.48 14.80
N PHE A 21 9.30 7.73 14.37
CA PHE A 21 9.36 6.30 14.69
C PHE A 21 9.50 6.03 16.18
N ALA A 22 10.29 6.84 16.90
CA ALA A 22 10.42 6.71 18.35
C ALA A 22 9.09 6.97 19.06
N VAL A 23 8.36 8.02 18.69
CA VAL A 23 7.04 8.34 19.25
C VAL A 23 6.04 7.23 18.94
N LEU A 24 5.99 6.74 17.71
CA LEU A 24 5.14 5.62 17.32
C LEU A 24 5.45 4.36 18.14
N ASP A 25 6.71 4.03 18.36
CA ASP A 25 7.09 2.88 19.19
C ASP A 25 6.63 3.05 20.63
N THR A 26 6.78 4.26 21.20
CA THR A 26 6.29 4.53 22.56
C THR A 26 4.77 4.48 22.67
N ALA A 27 4.04 5.02 21.69
CA ALA A 27 2.58 5.02 21.66
C ALA A 27 2.01 3.61 21.46
N VAL A 28 2.65 2.79 20.63
CA VAL A 28 2.26 1.39 20.46
C VAL A 28 2.61 0.54 21.69
N ALA A 29 3.71 0.84 22.38
CA ALA A 29 4.04 0.17 23.63
C ALA A 29 3.06 0.55 24.76
N SER A 30 2.63 1.82 24.83
CA SER A 30 1.64 2.26 25.81
C SER A 30 0.24 1.72 25.49
N SER A 31 -0.18 1.66 24.22
CA SER A 31 -1.50 1.15 23.86
C SER A 31 -1.69 -0.34 24.19
N ARG A 32 -0.62 -1.14 24.11
CA ARG A 32 -0.66 -2.56 24.52
C ARG A 32 -0.94 -2.75 26.01
N GLN A 33 -0.64 -1.77 26.85
CA GLN A 33 -0.98 -1.82 28.28
C GLN A 33 -2.47 -1.58 28.53
N PHE A 34 -3.18 -0.97 27.56
CA PHE A 34 -4.61 -0.66 27.61
C PHE A 34 -5.43 -1.53 26.65
N GLY A 35 -4.98 -2.75 26.36
CA GLY A 35 -5.83 -3.74 25.69
C GLY A 35 -7.05 -4.00 26.58
N GLU A 36 -8.21 -3.50 26.18
CA GLU A 36 -9.48 -3.75 26.83
C GLU A 36 -9.68 -5.27 26.88
N PHE A 37 -9.64 -5.83 28.08
CA PHE A 37 -9.86 -7.25 28.28
C PHE A 37 -11.33 -7.55 28.02
N VAL A 38 -11.63 -7.99 26.80
CA VAL A 38 -12.92 -8.60 26.49
C VAL A 38 -12.97 -9.94 27.20
N SER A 39 -13.93 -10.11 28.10
CA SER A 39 -14.11 -11.37 28.82
C SER A 39 -14.53 -12.47 27.84
N LEU A 40 -13.78 -13.57 27.81
CA LEU A 40 -14.10 -14.74 26.97
C LEU A 40 -15.38 -15.45 27.41
N ASP A 41 -15.84 -15.20 28.64
CA ASP A 41 -17.08 -15.73 29.20
C ASP A 41 -18.31 -14.87 28.87
N ALA A 42 -18.13 -13.71 28.20
CA ALA A 42 -19.26 -12.93 27.74
C ALA A 42 -19.95 -13.67 26.58
N PRO A 43 -21.29 -13.80 26.61
CA PRO A 43 -22.02 -14.36 25.47
C PRO A 43 -21.72 -13.53 24.22
N VAL A 44 -21.46 -14.21 23.11
CA VAL A 44 -21.24 -13.57 21.82
C VAL A 44 -22.55 -12.89 21.41
N GLU A 45 -22.49 -11.58 21.15
CA GLU A 45 -23.62 -10.85 20.59
C GLU A 45 -23.96 -11.46 19.22
N PRO A 46 -25.25 -11.71 18.93
CA PRO A 46 -25.66 -12.23 17.63
C PRO A 46 -25.19 -11.25 16.55
N ASP A 47 -24.60 -11.79 15.48
CA ASP A 47 -24.11 -10.92 14.42
C ASP A 47 -25.30 -10.34 13.62
N ALA A 48 -25.02 -9.31 12.82
CA ALA A 48 -26.06 -8.65 12.04
C ALA A 48 -26.71 -9.58 11.00
N GLN A 49 -26.02 -10.67 10.63
CA GLN A 49 -26.47 -11.64 9.65
C GLN A 49 -27.52 -12.58 10.28
N ASP A 50 -27.26 -13.09 11.48
CA ASP A 50 -28.18 -13.92 12.27
C ASP A 50 -29.51 -13.19 12.55
N VAL A 51 -29.44 -11.88 12.84
CA VAL A 51 -30.61 -11.03 13.05
C VAL A 51 -31.39 -10.80 11.76
N ALA A 52 -30.69 -10.61 10.63
CA ALA A 52 -31.33 -10.39 9.34
C ALA A 52 -32.05 -11.66 8.85
N GLU A 53 -31.43 -12.83 8.98
CA GLU A 53 -32.03 -14.11 8.57
C GLU A 53 -33.29 -14.45 9.37
N ALA A 54 -33.31 -14.14 10.68
CA ALA A 54 -34.49 -14.35 11.52
C ALA A 54 -35.68 -13.42 11.18
N MET A 55 -35.44 -12.31 10.47
CA MET A 55 -36.45 -11.30 10.15
C MET A 55 -37.02 -11.42 8.73
N VAL A 56 -36.46 -12.29 7.88
CA VAL A 56 -36.89 -12.44 6.49
C VAL A 56 -37.82 -13.65 6.37
N GLU A 57 -39.13 -13.40 6.28
CA GLU A 57 -40.06 -14.35 5.68
C GLU A 57 -39.76 -14.40 4.17
N GLU A 58 -39.47 -15.58 3.61
CA GLU A 58 -39.19 -15.75 2.18
C GLU A 58 -40.42 -15.41 1.33
N GLU A 59 -40.56 -14.13 0.97
CA GLU A 59 -41.53 -13.69 -0.03
C GLU A 59 -40.93 -13.87 -1.43
N ILE A 60 -41.24 -15.00 -2.06
CA ILE A 60 -40.81 -15.30 -3.44
C ILE A 60 -41.68 -14.50 -4.40
N PHE A 61 -41.16 -13.39 -4.90
CA PHE A 61 -41.77 -12.66 -6.01
C PHE A 61 -41.37 -13.33 -7.34
N GLU A 62 -42.31 -14.05 -7.95
CA GLU A 62 -42.18 -14.52 -9.34
C GLU A 62 -42.31 -13.34 -10.30
N PHE A 63 -41.20 -12.62 -10.50
CA PHE A 63 -41.12 -11.60 -11.54
C PHE A 63 -41.03 -12.26 -12.91
N TYR A 64 -41.98 -11.93 -13.79
CA TYR A 64 -41.90 -12.28 -15.21
C TYR A 64 -40.59 -11.76 -15.82
N GLN A 65 -39.71 -12.67 -16.23
CA GLN A 65 -38.54 -12.33 -17.04
C GLN A 65 -38.96 -12.40 -18.51
N PRO A 66 -39.03 -11.26 -19.23
CA PRO A 66 -39.27 -11.31 -20.66
C PRO A 66 -38.08 -11.99 -21.33
N ASP A 67 -38.36 -13.00 -22.17
CA ASP A 67 -37.33 -13.63 -23.00
C ASP A 67 -36.61 -12.55 -23.82
N ASP A 68 -35.28 -12.52 -23.76
CA ASP A 68 -34.46 -11.56 -24.48
C ASP A 68 -34.62 -11.75 -26.00
N THR A 69 -35.45 -10.93 -26.62
CA THR A 69 -35.54 -10.86 -28.08
C THR A 69 -34.28 -10.21 -28.63
N LEU A 70 -33.53 -10.94 -29.45
CA LEU A 70 -32.35 -10.43 -30.18
C LEU A 70 -32.71 -9.10 -30.90
N LYS A 71 -32.04 -8.02 -30.51
CA LYS A 71 -32.20 -6.70 -31.13
C LYS A 71 -31.20 -6.57 -32.27
N LEU A 72 -31.52 -5.74 -33.27
CA LEU A 72 -30.59 -5.44 -34.36
C LEU A 72 -29.25 -4.89 -33.84
N ALA A 73 -29.26 -4.21 -32.68
CA ALA A 73 -28.07 -3.75 -31.98
C ALA A 73 -27.11 -4.89 -31.59
N ASP A 74 -27.60 -6.12 -31.38
CA ASP A 74 -26.79 -7.29 -31.03
C ASP A 74 -26.08 -7.89 -32.26
N ILE A 75 -26.55 -7.56 -33.47
CA ILE A 75 -25.96 -7.98 -34.75
C ILE A 75 -24.92 -6.97 -35.23
N PHE A 76 -25.13 -5.69 -34.91
CA PHE A 76 -24.13 -4.65 -35.15
C PHE A 76 -23.03 -4.78 -34.10
N ALA A 77 -21.98 -5.55 -34.41
CA ALA A 77 -20.70 -5.40 -33.73
C ALA A 77 -20.30 -3.92 -33.88
N GLY A 78 -20.50 -3.15 -32.82
CA GLY A 78 -20.00 -1.79 -32.76
C GLY A 78 -18.54 -1.86 -33.12
N SER A 79 -18.13 -1.11 -34.14
CA SER A 79 -16.75 -0.98 -34.63
C SER A 79 -15.84 -0.26 -33.61
N GLN A 80 -16.12 -0.46 -32.33
CA GLN A 80 -15.54 0.14 -31.16
C GLN A 80 -15.17 -0.95 -30.13
N HIS A 81 -14.98 -2.20 -30.57
CA HIS A 81 -14.19 -3.12 -29.79
C HIS A 81 -12.74 -2.62 -29.80
N PRO A 82 -12.14 -2.34 -28.63
CA PRO A 82 -10.74 -1.98 -28.55
C PRO A 82 -9.91 -3.06 -29.25
N ASP A 83 -8.87 -2.64 -29.95
CA ASP A 83 -7.94 -3.57 -30.60
C ASP A 83 -7.39 -4.54 -29.54
N VAL A 84 -7.12 -5.79 -29.94
CA VAL A 84 -6.68 -6.87 -29.05
C VAL A 84 -5.42 -6.48 -28.28
N ALA A 85 -4.56 -5.66 -28.88
CA ALA A 85 -3.40 -5.06 -28.23
C ALA A 85 -3.78 -4.16 -27.04
N THR A 86 -4.76 -3.27 -27.23
CA THR A 86 -5.29 -2.39 -26.17
C THR A 86 -5.95 -3.17 -25.04
N ILE A 87 -6.62 -4.29 -25.33
CA ILE A 87 -7.23 -5.15 -24.31
C ILE A 87 -6.13 -5.81 -23.48
N ALA A 88 -5.11 -6.37 -24.13
CA ALA A 88 -3.98 -7.00 -23.45
C ALA A 88 -3.20 -6.02 -22.57
N GLU A 89 -2.96 -4.79 -23.04
CA GLU A 89 -2.32 -3.73 -22.24
C GLU A 89 -3.17 -3.34 -21.03
N GLN A 90 -4.49 -3.25 -21.19
CA GLN A 90 -5.39 -2.88 -20.10
C GLN A 90 -5.51 -4.00 -19.05
N GLU A 91 -5.52 -5.26 -19.48
CA GLU A 91 -5.52 -6.44 -18.61
C GLU A 91 -4.18 -6.57 -17.86
N GLU A 92 -3.04 -6.33 -18.51
CA GLU A 92 -1.72 -6.28 -17.85
C GLU A 92 -1.64 -5.17 -16.78
N LEU A 93 -2.23 -3.99 -17.04
CA LEU A 93 -2.31 -2.91 -16.07
C LEU A 93 -3.18 -3.28 -14.86
N ILE A 94 -4.30 -3.97 -15.09
CA ILE A 94 -5.20 -4.45 -14.02
C ILE A 94 -4.48 -5.51 -13.19
N ASP A 95 -3.85 -6.49 -13.82
CA ASP A 95 -3.07 -7.54 -13.16
C ASP A 95 -1.97 -6.92 -12.29
N ARG A 96 -1.18 -5.99 -12.83
CA ARG A 96 -0.15 -5.27 -12.07
C ARG A 96 -0.71 -4.46 -10.89
N SER A 97 -1.89 -3.86 -11.06
CA SER A 97 -2.56 -3.13 -9.97
C SER A 97 -3.00 -4.07 -8.85
N SER A 98 -3.42 -5.29 -9.19
CA SER A 98 -3.80 -6.33 -8.24
C SER A 98 -2.59 -6.94 -7.54
N GLU A 99 -1.49 -7.19 -8.26
CA GLU A 99 -0.20 -7.63 -7.72
C GLU A 99 0.31 -6.62 -6.69
N PHE A 100 0.27 -5.33 -7.05
CA PHE A 100 0.67 -4.25 -6.16
C PHE A 100 -0.22 -4.16 -4.91
N ALA A 101 -1.54 -4.24 -5.06
CA ALA A 101 -2.47 -4.17 -3.92
C ALA A 101 -2.23 -5.32 -2.94
N PHE A 102 -2.04 -6.55 -3.46
CA PHE A 102 -1.73 -7.72 -2.63
C PHE A 102 -0.36 -7.60 -1.95
N ALA A 103 0.68 -7.20 -2.69
CA ALA A 103 2.01 -6.96 -2.15
C ALA A 103 2.03 -5.86 -1.07
N PHE A 104 1.23 -4.82 -1.25
CA PHE A 104 1.09 -3.74 -0.28
C PHE A 104 0.36 -4.22 0.99
N ASP A 105 -0.65 -5.07 0.86
CA ASP A 105 -1.35 -5.66 2.00
C ASP A 105 -0.41 -6.54 2.83
N LEU A 106 0.46 -7.32 2.19
CA LEU A 106 1.49 -8.15 2.84
C LEU A 106 2.50 -7.34 3.67
N LEU A 107 2.65 -6.03 3.44
CA LEU A 107 3.50 -5.18 4.27
C LEU A 107 3.08 -5.27 5.74
N LYS A 108 1.79 -5.42 6.04
CA LYS A 108 1.25 -5.48 7.41
C LYS A 108 1.70 -6.72 8.18
N ASP A 109 2.00 -7.82 7.48
CA ASP A 109 2.36 -9.11 8.06
C ASP A 109 3.88 -9.25 8.28
N MET A 110 4.67 -8.42 7.60
CA MET A 110 6.12 -8.39 7.80
C MET A 110 6.53 -7.93 9.21
N PRO A 111 7.69 -8.41 9.71
CA PRO A 111 8.32 -7.84 10.89
C PRO A 111 8.45 -6.32 10.80
N ARG A 112 8.18 -5.61 11.91
CA ARG A 112 8.17 -4.14 11.95
C ARG A 112 9.45 -3.52 11.38
N LEU A 113 10.59 -4.12 11.69
CA LEU A 113 11.89 -3.65 11.23
C LEU A 113 12.01 -3.75 9.70
N TRP A 114 11.58 -4.85 9.11
CA TRP A 114 11.61 -5.07 7.66
C TRP A 114 10.70 -4.10 6.94
N ARG A 115 9.47 -3.93 7.43
CA ARG A 115 8.50 -2.98 6.89
C ARG A 115 9.06 -1.55 6.86
N ARG A 116 9.67 -1.10 7.97
CA ARG A 116 10.27 0.25 8.04
C ARG A 116 11.44 0.41 7.07
N ILE A 117 12.32 -0.59 6.99
CA ILE A 117 13.45 -0.57 6.06
C ILE A 117 12.95 -0.52 4.62
N PHE A 118 11.95 -1.33 4.28
CA PHE A 118 11.34 -1.36 2.96
C PHE A 118 10.76 0.01 2.59
N LEU A 119 9.92 0.60 3.45
CA LEU A 119 9.33 1.92 3.20
C LEU A 119 10.40 3.01 3.02
N LEU A 120 11.38 3.08 3.93
CA LEU A 120 12.41 4.11 3.86
C LEU A 120 13.31 3.99 2.64
N ILE A 121 13.62 2.77 2.18
CA ILE A 121 14.51 2.57 1.02
C ILE A 121 13.74 2.60 -0.30
N ARG A 122 12.63 1.89 -0.40
CA ARG A 122 11.88 1.75 -1.66
C ARG A 122 10.94 2.90 -1.91
N VAL A 123 10.18 3.33 -0.91
CA VAL A 123 9.22 4.43 -1.04
C VAL A 123 9.91 5.78 -0.95
N ASP A 124 10.68 6.02 0.13
CA ASP A 124 11.33 7.32 0.35
C ASP A 124 12.69 7.47 -0.36
N GLY A 125 13.20 6.41 -1.00
CA GLY A 125 14.45 6.46 -1.75
C GLY A 125 15.70 6.72 -0.90
N LEU A 126 15.66 6.46 0.40
CA LEU A 126 16.80 6.69 1.31
C LEU A 126 17.85 5.60 1.17
N ASN A 127 19.11 5.97 1.39
CA ASN A 127 20.21 5.00 1.40
C ASN A 127 20.26 4.23 2.74
N ALA A 128 20.90 3.06 2.71
CA ALA A 128 21.00 2.17 3.86
C ALA A 128 21.71 2.80 5.07
N SER A 129 22.67 3.73 4.84
CA SER A 129 23.36 4.46 5.91
C SER A 129 22.40 5.39 6.66
N SER A 130 21.66 6.25 5.94
CA SER A 130 20.63 7.13 6.50
C SER A 130 19.54 6.34 7.23
N VAL A 131 19.09 5.21 6.66
CA VAL A 131 18.10 4.33 7.29
C VAL A 131 18.62 3.77 8.61
N SER A 132 19.89 3.37 8.67
CA SER A 132 20.51 2.86 9.91
C SER A 132 20.56 3.92 11.01
N GLU A 133 20.76 5.19 10.66
CA GLU A 133 20.73 6.31 11.60
C GLU A 133 19.30 6.62 12.09
N ILE A 134 18.33 6.62 11.16
CA ILE A 134 16.91 6.87 11.45
C ILE A 134 16.35 5.80 12.39
N LEU A 135 16.65 4.54 12.12
CA LEU A 135 16.16 3.39 12.90
C LEU A 135 16.95 3.15 14.20
N LEU A 136 17.90 4.02 14.54
CA LEU A 136 18.73 3.89 15.75
C LEU A 136 19.57 2.60 15.80
N ILE A 137 20.02 2.11 14.65
CA ILE A 137 20.87 0.92 14.52
C ILE A 137 22.18 1.29 13.79
N PRO A 138 23.02 2.17 14.38
CA PRO A 138 24.20 2.68 13.70
C PRO A 138 25.19 1.57 13.38
N ASN A 139 25.97 1.76 12.30
CA ASN A 139 27.02 0.85 11.82
C ASN A 139 26.50 -0.54 11.38
N LYS A 140 25.20 -0.68 11.09
CA LYS A 140 24.60 -1.92 10.58
C LYS A 140 24.07 -1.79 9.16
N GLU A 141 24.76 -1.04 8.31
CA GLU A 141 24.37 -0.86 6.91
C GLU A 141 24.21 -2.20 6.17
N ASP A 142 25.15 -3.12 6.35
CA ASP A 142 25.09 -4.45 5.74
C ASP A 142 23.90 -5.28 6.25
N ALA A 143 23.50 -5.08 7.50
CA ALA A 143 22.32 -5.74 8.06
C ALA A 143 21.05 -5.14 7.47
N VAL A 144 20.99 -3.81 7.29
CA VAL A 144 19.87 -3.13 6.62
C VAL A 144 19.67 -3.66 5.21
N ARG A 145 20.76 -3.82 4.44
CA ARG A 145 20.71 -4.41 3.08
C ARG A 145 20.20 -5.86 3.11
N ARG A 146 20.67 -6.66 4.07
CA ARG A 146 20.21 -8.06 4.24
C ARG A 146 18.73 -8.14 4.64
N TRP A 147 18.27 -7.28 5.54
CA TRP A 147 16.87 -7.23 5.94
C TRP A 147 15.97 -6.75 4.80
N LEU A 148 16.43 -5.81 3.97
CA LEU A 148 15.71 -5.42 2.76
C LEU A 148 15.56 -6.62 1.80
N MET A 149 16.66 -7.35 1.55
CA MET A 149 16.62 -8.55 0.71
C MET A 149 15.66 -9.61 1.25
N GLN A 150 15.61 -9.79 2.57
CA GLN A 150 14.66 -10.69 3.23
C GLN A 150 13.20 -10.22 3.09
N ALA A 151 12.95 -8.92 3.21
CA ALA A 151 11.62 -8.33 3.02
C ALA A 151 11.12 -8.53 1.59
N GLU A 152 11.97 -8.32 0.60
CA GLU A 152 11.64 -8.53 -0.81
C GLU A 152 11.40 -10.01 -1.12
N ALA A 153 12.26 -10.90 -0.61
CA ALA A 153 12.07 -12.33 -0.75
C ALA A 153 10.79 -12.83 -0.06
N PHE A 154 10.41 -12.24 1.08
CA PHE A 154 9.15 -12.54 1.76
C PHE A 154 7.96 -12.22 0.85
N ILE A 155 7.90 -11.01 0.31
CA ILE A 155 6.78 -10.60 -0.55
C ILE A 155 6.74 -11.45 -1.83
N ALA A 156 7.91 -11.68 -2.46
CA ALA A 156 8.02 -12.49 -3.66
C ALA A 156 7.50 -13.92 -3.45
N ALA A 157 7.85 -14.55 -2.33
CA ALA A 157 7.39 -15.89 -2.02
C ALA A 157 5.86 -15.96 -1.82
N HIS A 158 5.27 -14.95 -1.17
CA HIS A 158 3.81 -14.91 -0.95
C HIS A 158 3.03 -14.59 -2.24
N LEU A 159 3.61 -13.78 -3.14
CA LEU A 159 3.02 -13.53 -4.46
C LEU A 159 3.05 -14.78 -5.35
N GLU A 160 4.14 -15.54 -5.30
CA GLU A 160 4.27 -16.81 -6.01
C GLU A 160 3.31 -17.86 -5.45
N GLU A 161 3.21 -17.98 -4.12
CA GLU A 161 2.28 -18.90 -3.45
C GLU A 161 0.81 -18.57 -3.75
N ALA A 162 0.47 -17.28 -3.83
CA ALA A 162 -0.87 -16.84 -4.21
C ALA A 162 -1.18 -17.00 -5.71
N GLY A 163 -0.18 -17.34 -6.54
CA GLY A 163 -0.32 -17.41 -8.00
C GLY A 163 -0.57 -16.06 -8.67
N VAL A 164 -0.30 -14.97 -7.94
CA VAL A 164 -0.58 -13.58 -8.36
C VAL A 164 0.52 -13.06 -9.27
N SER A 165 1.76 -13.53 -9.15
CA SER A 165 2.88 -13.14 -10.01
C SER A 165 3.65 -14.34 -10.54
N LYS A 166 4.02 -14.31 -11.83
CA LYS A 166 4.82 -15.38 -12.49
C LYS A 166 6.30 -15.32 -12.11
N ASN A 167 6.78 -14.13 -11.75
CA ASN A 167 8.15 -13.88 -11.33
C ASN A 167 8.03 -12.91 -10.15
N GLY A 168 8.08 -13.41 -8.91
CA GLY A 168 7.66 -12.70 -7.69
C GLY A 168 8.32 -11.33 -7.38
N ASN A 169 9.20 -10.82 -8.24
CA ASN A 169 9.75 -9.46 -8.19
C ASN A 169 9.19 -8.50 -9.27
N ASP A 170 8.29 -8.96 -10.14
CA ASP A 170 7.72 -8.13 -11.22
C ASP A 170 6.92 -6.96 -10.66
N TRP A 171 6.27 -7.13 -9.51
CA TRP A 171 5.57 -6.06 -8.78
C TRP A 171 6.48 -4.91 -8.33
N LEU A 172 7.81 -5.10 -8.24
CA LEU A 172 8.76 -4.01 -7.98
C LEU A 172 9.10 -3.21 -9.25
N GLN A 173 8.93 -3.82 -10.43
CA GLN A 173 9.33 -3.26 -11.71
C GLN A 173 8.27 -2.28 -12.23
N GLY A 174 8.71 -1.08 -12.61
CA GLY A 174 7.84 -0.06 -13.20
C GLY A 174 6.81 0.56 -12.25
N VAL A 175 6.89 0.29 -10.94
CA VAL A 175 6.15 1.06 -9.94
C VAL A 175 6.89 2.38 -9.71
N ASP A 176 6.19 3.49 -9.91
CA ASP A 176 6.69 4.79 -9.48
C ASP A 176 6.51 4.93 -7.97
N TRP A 177 7.45 4.35 -7.22
CA TRP A 177 7.52 4.45 -5.77
C TRP A 177 7.56 5.90 -5.28
N SER A 178 8.01 6.83 -6.13
CA SER A 178 8.07 8.24 -5.78
C SER A 178 6.71 8.93 -5.75
N ALA A 179 5.71 8.39 -6.47
CA ALA A 179 4.32 8.84 -6.36
C ALA A 179 3.71 8.52 -4.98
N LEU A 180 4.22 7.49 -4.31
CA LEU A 180 3.84 7.10 -2.95
C LEU A 180 4.68 7.81 -1.88
N SER A 181 5.78 8.43 -2.28
CA SER A 181 6.64 9.21 -1.40
C SER A 181 5.99 10.57 -1.13
N VAL A 182 5.87 10.94 0.15
CA VAL A 182 5.37 12.26 0.55
C VAL A 182 6.30 13.39 0.08
N THR A 183 7.58 13.09 -0.14
CA THR A 183 8.63 14.09 -0.36
C THR A 183 8.76 14.59 -1.80
N ARG A 184 8.27 13.87 -2.81
CA ARG A 184 8.45 14.28 -4.23
C ARG A 184 7.21 14.94 -4.86
N SER A 185 6.01 14.65 -4.37
CA SER A 185 4.77 15.12 -4.99
C SER A 185 4.55 16.64 -4.91
N GLU A 186 5.03 17.32 -3.85
CA GLU A 186 4.82 18.78 -3.68
C GLU A 186 6.02 19.64 -4.13
N ALA A 187 7.25 19.13 -4.00
CA ALA A 187 8.46 19.90 -4.35
C ALA A 187 8.56 20.20 -5.86
N ALA A 188 8.03 19.33 -6.73
CA ALA A 188 7.99 19.59 -8.16
C ALA A 188 6.86 20.54 -8.58
N SER A 189 5.73 20.55 -7.84
CA SER A 189 4.56 21.36 -8.20
C SER A 189 4.72 22.84 -7.83
N LEU A 190 5.42 23.13 -6.73
CA LEU A 190 5.67 24.51 -6.30
C LEU A 190 6.73 25.22 -7.16
N TRP A 191 7.80 24.53 -7.55
CA TRP A 191 8.84 25.15 -8.40
C TRP A 191 8.44 25.36 -9.87
N SER A 192 7.50 24.58 -10.41
CA SER A 192 6.99 24.83 -11.77
C SER A 192 6.03 26.02 -11.85
N LYS A 193 5.48 26.51 -10.72
CA LYS A 193 4.60 27.69 -10.70
C LYS A 193 5.34 29.00 -10.49
N GLU A 194 6.46 29.02 -9.78
CA GLU A 194 7.25 30.24 -9.56
C GLU A 194 8.16 30.60 -10.74
N ALA A 195 8.52 29.65 -11.61
CA ALA A 195 9.37 29.92 -12.78
C ALA A 195 8.62 30.54 -13.99
N ASN A 196 7.28 30.64 -13.95
CA ASN A 196 6.46 31.16 -15.06
C ASN A 196 5.80 32.52 -14.78
N HIS A 197 6.19 33.20 -13.70
CA HIS A 197 5.68 34.53 -13.36
C HIS A 197 6.81 35.54 -13.09
N GLU A 198 7.75 35.66 -14.02
CA GLU A 198 8.53 36.88 -14.22
C GLU A 198 8.69 37.13 -15.73
N GLU A 199 7.69 37.76 -16.33
CA GLU A 199 7.82 38.67 -17.48
C GLU A 199 7.14 40.00 -17.16
#